data_AF-A0A496WJI8-F1
#
_entry.id   AF-A0A496WJI8-F1
#
_cell.length_a   1.000
_cell.length_b   1.000
_cell.length_c   1.000
_cell.angle_alpha   90.00
_cell.angle_beta   90.00
_cell.angle_gamma   90.00
#
_symmetry.space_group_name_H-M   'P 1'
#
loop_
_entity.id
_entity.type
_entity.pdbx_description
1 polymer ?
#
loop_
_entity_poly.entity_id
_entity_poly.type
_entity_poly.pdbx_seq_one_letter_code
_entity_poly.pdbx_strand_id
1 'polypeptide(L)'
;ANVRTQAVIDGQGFTMADALMTAELENGSLVAPFEHQLEGYGYALMASPGRYMNQKVRGLRAWLMQEAEINRGQSLGSDPY
;
A
#
# COMPACT_ATOMS: atom_id res chain seq x y z
N ALA A 1 -13.91 2.84 -0.76
CA ALA A 1 -12.92 3.54 0.09
C ALA A 1 -13.16 3.19 1.56
N ASN A 2 -12.11 3.09 2.36
CA ASN A 2 -12.21 2.98 3.82
C ASN A 2 -12.86 4.27 4.38
N VAL A 3 -13.61 4.20 5.48
CA VAL A 3 -14.26 5.37 6.10
C VAL A 3 -13.26 6.49 6.43
N ARG A 4 -12.00 6.14 6.71
CA ARG A 4 -10.92 7.11 6.95
C ARG A 4 -10.52 7.88 5.70
N THR A 5 -10.43 7.20 4.56
CA THR A 5 -10.15 7.84 3.26
C THR A 5 -11.28 8.79 2.90
N GLN A 6 -12.54 8.39 3.12
CA GLN A 6 -13.69 9.25 2.84
C GLN A 6 -13.72 10.50 3.72
N ALA A 7 -13.41 10.38 5.02
CA ALA A 7 -13.34 11.54 5.90
C ALA A 7 -12.30 12.58 5.44
N VAL A 8 -11.17 12.13 4.89
CA VAL A 8 -10.12 13.01 4.35
C VAL A 8 -10.59 13.67 3.05
N ILE A 9 -11.22 12.90 2.16
CA ILE A 9 -11.84 13.44 0.92
C ILE A 9 -12.90 14.49 1.26
N ASP A 10 -13.68 14.27 2.31
CA ASP A 10 -14.71 15.19 2.80
C ASP A 10 -14.11 16.41 3.55
N GLY A 11 -12.78 16.52 3.63
CA GLY A 11 -12.09 17.66 4.24
C GLY A 11 -12.07 17.67 5.78
N GLN A 12 -12.30 16.53 6.43
CA GLN A 12 -12.39 16.42 7.89
C GLN A 12 -11.03 16.29 8.58
N GLY A 13 -9.92 16.37 7.85
CA GLY A 13 -8.57 16.37 8.40
C GLY A 13 -7.53 15.77 7.46
N PHE A 14 -6.40 15.35 8.04
CA PHE A 14 -5.29 14.72 7.34
C PHE A 14 -5.16 13.26 7.75
N THR A 15 -4.62 12.44 6.85
CA THR A 15 -4.22 11.05 7.17
C THR A 15 -2.78 10.81 6.75
N MET A 16 -2.10 9.96 7.51
CA MET A 16 -0.92 9.27 6.99
C MET A 16 -1.42 8.09 6.15
N ALA A 17 -0.85 7.94 4.97
CA ALA A 17 -1.21 6.92 4.00
C ALA A 17 0.05 6.22 3.50
N ASP A 18 -0.11 4.97 3.11
CA ASP A 18 0.90 4.22 2.38
C ASP A 18 0.65 4.30 0.86
N ALA A 19 1.48 3.59 0.09
CA ALA A 19 1.35 3.51 -1.37
C ALA A 19 0.00 2.94 -1.86
N LEU A 20 -0.90 2.47 -0.99
CA LEU A 20 -2.24 2.05 -1.40
C LEU A 20 -3.17 3.23 -1.74
N MET A 21 -2.79 4.47 -1.41
CA MET A 21 -3.54 5.67 -1.80
C MET A 21 -3.06 6.30 -3.10
N THR A 22 -2.19 5.62 -3.86
CA THR A 22 -1.66 6.15 -5.14
C THR A 22 -2.76 6.48 -6.13
N ALA A 23 -3.83 5.67 -6.21
CA ALA A 23 -4.93 5.93 -7.13
C ALA A 23 -5.65 7.26 -6.83
N GLU A 24 -5.86 7.58 -5.56
CA GLU A 24 -6.46 8.84 -5.10
C GLU A 24 -5.53 10.05 -5.30
N LEU A 25 -4.21 9.84 -5.22
CA LEU A 25 -3.22 10.87 -5.56
C LEU A 25 -3.19 11.15 -7.07
N GLU A 26 -3.17 10.09 -7.89
CA GLU A 26 -3.14 10.19 -9.35
C GLU A 26 -4.41 10.83 -9.92
N ASN A 27 -5.57 10.53 -9.35
CA ASN A 27 -6.85 11.10 -9.80
C ASN A 27 -7.16 12.48 -9.19
N GLY A 28 -6.30 12.98 -8.29
CA GLY A 28 -6.42 14.29 -7.67
C GLY A 28 -7.50 14.40 -6.59
N SER A 29 -8.11 13.29 -6.15
CA SER A 29 -9.04 13.29 -5.01
C SER A 29 -8.33 13.53 -3.68
N LEU A 30 -7.03 13.21 -3.61
CA LEU A 30 -6.15 13.53 -2.50
C LEU A 30 -4.88 14.22 -3.03
N VAL A 31 -4.23 14.95 -2.12
CA VAL A 31 -2.90 15.53 -2.36
C VAL A 31 -1.97 15.12 -1.21
N ALA A 32 -0.68 14.99 -1.48
CA ALA A 32 0.35 14.76 -0.49
C ALA A 32 1.07 16.10 -0.20
N PRO A 33 0.63 16.89 0.79
CA PRO A 33 1.14 18.25 1.02
C PRO A 33 2.53 18.28 1.68
N PHE A 34 3.10 17.13 2.02
CA PHE A 34 4.40 17.00 2.68
C PHE A 34 5.28 15.99 1.96
N GLU A 35 6.57 16.28 1.85
CA GLU A 35 7.56 15.43 1.21
C GLU A 35 8.12 14.35 2.14
N HIS A 36 7.99 14.56 3.46
CA HIS A 36 8.50 13.61 4.45
C HIS A 36 7.63 12.36 4.52
N GLN A 37 8.24 11.22 4.20
CA GLN A 37 7.62 9.91 4.29
C GLN A 37 8.23 9.12 5.44
N LEU A 38 7.41 8.29 6.08
CA LEU A 38 7.91 7.31 7.03
C LEU A 38 8.71 6.24 6.26
N GLU A 39 9.74 5.67 6.86
CA GLU A 39 10.47 4.55 6.29
C GLU A 39 10.36 3.32 7.20
N GLY A 40 10.61 2.12 6.64
CA GLY A 40 10.66 0.88 7.41
C GLY A 40 9.30 0.34 7.88
N TYR A 41 8.19 0.80 7.29
CA TYR A 41 6.85 0.33 7.59
C TYR A 41 6.23 -0.41 6.40
N GLY A 42 5.22 -1.24 6.65
CA GLY A 42 4.52 -1.97 5.59
C GLY A 42 3.81 -3.23 6.09
N TYR A 43 3.42 -4.07 5.14
CA TYR A 43 2.69 -5.31 5.40
C TYR A 43 3.63 -6.50 5.48
N ALA A 44 3.38 -7.38 6.45
CA ALA A 44 4.09 -8.64 6.61
C ALA A 44 3.12 -9.83 6.51
N LEU A 45 3.53 -10.86 5.77
CA LEU A 45 2.82 -12.14 5.75
C LEU A 45 3.37 -13.05 6.85
N MET A 46 2.58 -13.29 7.89
CA MET A 46 2.98 -14.13 9.03
C MET A 46 2.36 -15.53 8.95
N ALA A 47 3.15 -16.53 9.34
CA ALA A 47 2.68 -17.90 9.54
C ALA A 47 3.37 -18.51 10.76
N SER A 48 2.66 -19.33 11.53
CA SER A 48 3.24 -19.99 12.70
C SER A 48 4.42 -20.88 12.28
N PRO A 49 5.54 -20.87 13.03
CA PRO A 49 6.65 -21.79 12.80
C PRO A 49 6.14 -23.25 12.78
N GLY A 50 6.52 -24.02 11.76
CA GLY A 50 6.13 -25.42 11.62
C GLY A 50 4.71 -25.70 11.10
N ARG A 51 3.90 -24.67 10.81
CA ARG A 51 2.59 -24.89 10.20
C ARG A 51 2.74 -25.43 8.77
N TYR A 52 2.14 -26.59 8.51
CA TYR A 52 2.07 -27.14 7.16
C TYR A 52 1.32 -26.18 6.23
N MET A 53 1.98 -25.71 5.18
CA MET A 53 1.37 -24.94 4.11
C MET A 53 0.98 -25.88 2.98
N ASN A 54 -0.32 -26.05 2.74
CA ASN A 54 -0.78 -26.83 1.57
C ASN A 54 -0.48 -26.08 0.26
N GLN A 55 -0.66 -26.75 -0.89
CA GLN A 55 -0.35 -26.19 -2.21
C GLN A 55 -1.07 -24.86 -2.48
N LYS A 56 -2.33 -24.71 -2.04
CA LYS A 56 -3.11 -23.49 -2.24
C LYS A 56 -2.51 -22.31 -1.47
N VAL A 57 -2.12 -22.54 -0.21
CA VAL A 57 -1.46 -21.51 0.62
C VAL A 57 -0.12 -21.09 0.03
N ARG A 58 0.67 -22.04 -0.50
CA ARG A 58 1.92 -21.73 -1.20
C ARG A 58 1.69 -20.91 -2.46
N GLY A 59 0.67 -21.27 -3.26
CA GLY A 59 0.28 -20.52 -4.44
C GLY A 59 -0.13 -19.08 -4.11
N LEU A 60 -0.99 -18.90 -3.10
CA LEU A 60 -1.41 -17.58 -2.63
C LEU A 60 -0.21 -16.74 -2.16
N ARG A 61 0.69 -17.33 -1.36
CA ARG A 61 1.90 -16.64 -0.89
C ARG A 61 2.77 -16.20 -2.06
N ALA A 62 3.00 -17.07 -3.05
CA ALA A 62 3.81 -16.75 -4.21
C ALA A 62 3.21 -15.60 -5.02
N TRP A 63 1.90 -15.65 -5.28
CA TRP A 63 1.18 -14.58 -5.98
C TRP A 63 1.24 -13.26 -5.21
N LEU A 64 0.95 -13.24 -3.90
CA LEU A 64 1.03 -12.02 -3.09
C LEU A 64 2.42 -11.38 -3.09
N MET A 65 3.48 -12.20 -3.03
CA MET A 65 4.85 -11.69 -3.07
C MET A 65 5.20 -11.12 -4.44
N GLN A 66 4.70 -11.72 -5.52
CA GLN A 66 4.87 -11.20 -6.88
C GLN A 66 4.14 -9.86 -7.06
N GLU A 67 2.88 -9.77 -6.65
CA GLU A 67 2.10 -8.53 -6.73
C GLU A 67 2.72 -7.42 -5.88
N ALA A 68 3.23 -7.74 -4.68
CA ALA A 68 3.90 -6.76 -3.83
C ALA A 68 5.16 -6.17 -4.52
N GLU A 69 5.91 -6.98 -5.26
CA GLU A 69 7.10 -6.52 -5.98
C GLU A 69 6.73 -5.67 -7.21
N ILE A 70 5.73 -6.10 -7.98
CA ILE A 70 5.22 -5.34 -9.14
C ILE A 70 4.72 -3.95 -8.70
N ASN A 71 3.92 -3.90 -7.63
CA ASN A 71 3.38 -2.65 -7.11
C ASN A 71 4.46 -1.77 -6.48
N ARG A 72 5.52 -2.35 -5.90
CA ARG A 72 6.69 -1.60 -5.42
C ARG A 72 7.47 -0.95 -6.57
N GLY A 73 7.59 -1.62 -7.71
CA GLY A 73 8.26 -1.09 -8.90
C GLY A 73 7.51 0.07 -9.57
N GLN A 74 6.19 0.13 -9.45
CA GLN A 74 5.37 1.24 -9.98
C GLN A 74 5.45 2.51 -9.11
N SER A 75 5.80 2.39 -7.83
CA SER A 75 5.96 3.53 -6.91
C SER A 75 7.24 4.34 -7.13
N LEU A 76 8.20 3.87 -7.93
CA LEU A 76 9.48 4.54 -8.20
C LEU A 76 9.52 5.23 -9.58
N GLY A 77 8.37 5.33 -10.26
CA GLY A 77 8.25 5.78 -11.64
C GLY A 77 7.42 7.05 -11.82
N SER A 78 7.64 8.07 -11.01
CA SER A 78 7.06 9.40 -11.24
C SER A 78 7.75 10.46 -10.38
N ASP A 79 9.03 10.69 -10.66
CA ASP A 79 9.67 11.93 -10.25
C ASP A 79 10.04 12.75 -11.49
N PRO A 80 9.21 13.73 -11.87
CA PRO A 80 9.59 14.74 -12.83
C PRO A 80 9.82 16.10 -12.14
N TYR A 81 10.47 16.18 -10.96
CA TYR A 81 11.10 17.43 -10.49
C TYR A 81 12.37 17.21 -9.66
#